data_AF-A0A838VSY3-F1
#
_entry.id   AF-A0A838VSY3-F1
#
_cell.length_a   1.000
_cell.length_b   1.000
_cell.length_c   1.000
_cell.angle_alpha   90.00
_cell.angle_beta   90.00
_cell.angle_gamma   90.00
#
_symmetry.space_group_name_H-M   'P 1'
#
loop_
_entity.id
_entity.type
_entity.pdbx_description
1 polymer ?
#
loop_
_entity_poly.entity_id
_entity_poly.type
_entity_poly.pdbx_seq_one_letter_code
_entity_poly.pdbx_strand_id
1 'polypeptide(L)'
;TGLFATVSQLANNMSPVIYVGDTVADMYTVEKARTLVPNQKWIGVGILPPHVQETPQRRDAYTQTLLTAGAAIVFSNVQELTVTQIHALL
;
A
#
# COMPACT_ATOMS: atom_id res chain seq x y z
N THR A 1 -16.29 -9.65 -0.15
CA THR A 1 -15.22 -9.23 0.79
C THR A 1 -15.17 -7.70 0.82
N GLY A 2 -14.66 -7.09 1.89
CA GLY A 2 -14.76 -5.65 2.15
C GLY A 2 -14.13 -4.74 1.08
N LEU A 3 -12.86 -4.98 0.70
CA LEU A 3 -12.13 -4.13 -0.24
C LEU A 3 -12.86 -3.93 -1.58
N PHE A 4 -13.28 -5.03 -2.23
CA PHE A 4 -13.96 -4.93 -3.53
C PHE A 4 -15.32 -4.24 -3.44
N ALA A 5 -16.06 -4.48 -2.35
CA ALA A 5 -17.34 -3.81 -2.13
C ALA A 5 -17.16 -2.29 -1.94
N THR A 6 -16.12 -1.87 -1.22
CA THR A 6 -15.77 -0.46 -1.04
C THR A 6 -15.35 0.18 -2.36
N VAL A 7 -14.45 -0.45 -3.12
CA VAL A 7 -14.00 0.08 -4.41
C VAL A 7 -15.17 0.22 -5.39
N SER A 8 -16.08 -0.76 -5.45
CA SER A 8 -17.28 -0.68 -6.29
C SER A 8 -18.22 0.46 -5.94
N GLN A 9 -18.16 1.00 -4.71
CA GLN A 9 -18.96 2.16 -4.29
C GLN A 9 -18.28 3.50 -4.60
N LEU A 10 -16.94 3.53 -4.63
CA LEU A 10 -16.16 4.76 -4.74
C LEU A 10 -15.63 5.03 -6.14
N ALA A 11 -15.28 3.97 -6.88
CA ALA A 11 -14.56 4.08 -8.14
C ALA A 11 -15.46 3.66 -9.30
N ASN A 12 -15.43 4.42 -10.38
CA ASN A 12 -15.74 3.87 -11.69
C ASN A 12 -14.64 2.86 -12.05
N ASN A 13 -14.99 1.78 -12.75
CA ASN A 13 -14.18 0.55 -12.99
C ASN A 13 -12.77 0.71 -13.63
N MET A 14 -12.20 1.92 -13.66
CA MET A 14 -10.90 2.23 -14.27
C MET A 14 -9.97 3.09 -13.39
N SER A 15 -10.43 3.65 -12.26
CA SER A 15 -9.57 4.50 -11.43
C SER A 15 -8.57 3.66 -10.64
N PRO A 16 -7.26 3.96 -10.66
CA PRO A 16 -6.27 3.26 -9.83
C PRO A 16 -6.64 3.28 -8.34
N VAL A 17 -6.41 2.16 -7.65
CA VAL A 17 -6.64 2.04 -6.21
C VAL A 17 -5.30 2.02 -5.49
N ILE A 18 -5.07 3.02 -4.66
CA ILE A 18 -3.94 3.06 -3.73
C ILE A 18 -4.45 2.57 -2.36
N TYR A 19 -3.90 1.47 -1.88
CA TYR A 19 -4.18 0.92 -0.56
C TYR A 19 -2.99 1.23 0.36
N VAL A 20 -3.26 1.94 1.45
CA VAL A 20 -2.25 2.38 2.41
C VAL A 20 -2.40 1.57 3.69
N GLY A 21 -1.34 0.90 4.14
CA GLY A 21 -1.36 0.07 5.34
C GLY A 21 0.03 -0.10 5.95
N ASP A 22 0.08 -0.49 7.20
CA ASP A 22 1.32 -0.62 7.97
C ASP A 22 1.74 -2.08 8.20
N THR A 23 0.94 -3.04 7.74
CA THR A 23 1.20 -4.46 7.96
C THR A 23 1.48 -5.24 6.68
N VAL A 24 2.11 -6.41 6.84
CA VAL A 24 2.26 -7.40 5.76
C VAL A 24 0.90 -7.89 5.26
N ALA A 25 -0.11 -8.01 6.14
CA ALA A 25 -1.43 -8.47 5.76
C ALA A 25 -2.14 -7.49 4.80
N ASP A 26 -1.92 -6.19 4.98
CA ASP A 26 -2.38 -5.18 4.03
C ASP A 26 -1.75 -5.37 2.65
N MET A 27 -0.43 -5.57 2.60
CA MET A 27 0.26 -5.78 1.32
C MET A 27 -0.21 -7.06 0.62
N TYR A 28 -0.41 -8.14 1.37
CA TYR A 28 -1.01 -9.36 0.84
C TYR A 28 -2.46 -9.20 0.37
N THR A 29 -3.22 -8.29 0.98
CA THR A 29 -4.56 -7.95 0.51
C THR A 29 -4.50 -7.32 -0.88
N VAL A 30 -3.55 -6.42 -1.11
CA VAL A 30 -3.31 -5.81 -2.43
C VAL A 30 -2.84 -6.84 -3.45
N GLU A 31 -1.89 -7.71 -3.09
CA GLU A 31 -1.42 -8.78 -3.98
C GLU A 31 -2.55 -9.75 -4.38
N LYS A 32 -3.40 -10.10 -3.42
CA LYS A 32 -4.57 -10.93 -3.72
C LYS A 32 -5.56 -10.22 -4.62
N ALA A 33 -5.77 -8.92 -4.45
CA ALA A 33 -6.60 -8.10 -5.32
C ALA A 33 -6.05 -8.06 -6.76
N ARG A 34 -4.73 -7.87 -6.94
CA ARG A 34 -4.06 -7.96 -8.25
C ARG A 34 -4.31 -9.29 -8.94
N THR A 35 -4.26 -10.39 -8.19
CA THR A 35 -4.51 -11.73 -8.74
C THR A 35 -5.97 -11.95 -9.14
N LEU A 36 -6.92 -11.48 -8.32
CA LEU A 36 -8.35 -11.74 -8.53
C LEU A 36 -8.99 -10.79 -9.55
N VAL A 37 -8.51 -9.55 -9.65
CA VAL A 37 -9.02 -8.52 -10.56
C VAL A 37 -7.83 -7.83 -11.25
N PRO A 38 -7.15 -8.52 -12.19
CA PRO A 38 -5.90 -8.03 -12.78
C PRO A 38 -6.07 -6.80 -13.69
N ASN A 39 -7.29 -6.56 -14.18
CA ASN A 39 -7.58 -5.41 -15.04
C ASN A 39 -7.66 -4.08 -14.26
N GLN A 40 -7.72 -4.13 -12.93
CA GLN A 40 -7.72 -2.97 -12.05
C GLN A 40 -6.29 -2.69 -11.59
N LYS A 41 -5.85 -1.42 -11.65
CA LYS A 41 -4.53 -1.03 -11.13
C LYS A 41 -4.60 -0.94 -9.61
N TRP A 42 -3.89 -1.82 -8.92
CA TRP A 42 -3.78 -1.87 -7.46
C TRP A 42 -2.36 -1.53 -7.01
N ILE A 43 -2.22 -0.54 -6.13
CA ILE A 43 -0.93 -0.05 -5.63
C ILE A 43 -0.95 -0.15 -4.11
N GLY A 44 -0.02 -0.92 -3.54
CA GLY A 44 0.17 -0.98 -2.09
C GLY A 44 1.20 0.07 -1.66
N VAL A 45 0.90 0.83 -0.62
CA VAL A 45 1.82 1.77 0.01
C VAL A 45 1.99 1.38 1.47
N GLY A 46 3.23 1.08 1.87
CA GLY A 46 3.58 0.74 3.23
C GLY A 46 3.78 2.00 4.08
N ILE A 47 3.24 2.04 5.30
CA ILE A 47 3.55 3.08 6.28
C ILE A 47 4.23 2.43 7.48
N LEU A 48 5.37 2.94 7.91
CA LEU A 48 6.07 2.37 9.06
C LEU A 48 5.34 2.73 10.36
N PRO A 49 4.98 1.75 11.21
CA PRO A 49 4.42 2.03 12.53
C PRO A 49 5.42 2.81 13.41
N PRO A 50 4.97 3.73 14.28
CA PRO A 50 5.87 4.54 15.12
C PRO A 50 6.86 3.70 15.94
N HIS A 51 6.41 2.57 16.49
CA HIS A 51 7.22 1.69 17.33
C HIS A 51 8.34 0.94 16.57
N VAL A 52 8.24 0.83 15.24
CA VAL A 52 9.27 0.19 14.40
C VAL A 52 10.39 1.18 14.05
N GLN A 53 10.12 2.48 14.14
CA GLN A 53 11.03 3.53 13.69
C GLN A 53 12.10 3.95 14.71
N GLU A 54 12.07 3.36 15.92
CA GLU A 54 12.95 3.68 17.06
C GLU A 54 14.45 3.53 16.73
N THR A 55 14.79 2.60 15.84
CA THR A 55 16.17 2.37 15.40
C THR A 55 16.24 2.27 13.88
N PRO A 56 17.32 2.75 13.24
CA PRO A 56 17.51 2.57 11.79
C PRO A 56 17.42 1.10 11.36
N GLN A 57 18.00 0.18 12.14
CA GLN A 57 18.02 -1.24 11.81
C GLN A 57 16.62 -1.86 11.76
N ARG A 58 15.76 -1.56 12.74
CA ARG A 58 14.36 -2.04 12.72
C ARG A 58 13.55 -1.40 11.60
N ARG A 59 13.74 -0.10 11.39
CA ARG A 59 13.10 0.66 10.32
C ARG A 59 13.40 0.03 8.97
N ASP A 60 14.67 -0.15 8.65
CA ASP A 60 15.13 -0.65 7.36
C ASP A 60 14.70 -2.10 7.14
N ALA A 61 14.79 -2.95 8.17
CA ALA A 61 14.33 -4.34 8.11
C ALA A 61 12.82 -4.43 7.83
N TYR A 62 12.02 -3.58 8.49
CA TYR A 62 10.57 -3.60 8.27
C TYR A 62 10.16 -2.96 6.95
N THR A 63 10.86 -1.90 6.51
CA THR A 63 10.72 -1.38 5.14
C THR A 63 10.93 -2.48 4.11
N GLN A 64 12.02 -3.25 4.23
CA GLN A 64 12.27 -4.37 3.32
C GLN A 64 11.18 -5.45 3.40
N THR A 65 10.62 -5.67 4.59
CA THR A 65 9.53 -6.62 4.80
C THR A 65 8.26 -6.20 4.05
N LEU A 66 7.84 -4.93 4.15
CA LEU A 66 6.68 -4.41 3.43
C LEU A 66 6.89 -4.38 1.91
N LEU A 67 8.09 -4.00 1.44
CA LEU A 67 8.45 -4.04 0.02
C LEU A 67 8.37 -5.48 -0.53
N THR A 68 8.93 -6.45 0.20
CA THR A 68 8.90 -7.87 -0.18
C THR A 68 7.47 -8.41 -0.21
N ALA A 69 6.58 -7.89 0.66
CA ALA A 69 5.18 -8.30 0.74
C ALA A 69 4.28 -7.68 -0.35
N GLY A 70 4.77 -6.73 -1.16
CA GLY A 70 4.04 -6.16 -2.28
C GLY A 70 3.84 -4.63 -2.26
N ALA A 71 4.43 -3.93 -1.29
CA ALA A 71 4.44 -2.46 -1.27
C ALA A 71 5.23 -1.91 -2.47
N ALA A 72 4.66 -0.95 -3.18
CA ALA A 72 5.35 -0.22 -4.24
C ALA A 72 6.33 0.82 -3.67
N ILE A 73 6.00 1.39 -2.51
CA ILE A 73 6.83 2.35 -1.77
C ILE A 73 6.48 2.26 -0.29
N VAL A 74 7.42 2.64 0.58
CA VAL A 74 7.24 2.70 2.02
C VAL A 74 7.61 4.10 2.53
N PHE A 75 6.76 4.68 3.38
CA PHE A 75 6.97 5.97 4.03
C PHE A 75 7.03 5.83 5.56
N SER A 76 7.65 6.81 6.23
CA SER A 76 7.68 6.85 7.70
C SER A 76 6.37 7.40 8.27
N ASN A 77 5.62 8.16 7.49
CA ASN A 77 4.31 8.68 7.85
C ASN A 77 3.38 8.82 6.64
N VAL A 78 2.07 8.68 6.84
CA VAL A 78 1.07 8.83 5.77
C VAL A 78 1.07 10.24 5.14
N GLN A 79 1.47 11.28 5.88
CA GLN A 79 1.59 12.64 5.37
C GLN A 79 2.65 12.80 4.27
N GLU A 80 3.59 11.85 4.16
CA GLU A 80 4.57 11.82 3.07
C GLU A 80 3.95 11.39 1.74
N LEU A 81 2.78 10.74 1.75
CA LEU A 81 2.00 10.42 0.56
C LEU A 81 1.32 11.68 0.00
N THR A 82 2.14 12.60 -0.48
CA THR A 82 1.70 13.85 -1.09
C THR A 82 1.12 13.63 -2.49
N VAL A 83 0.46 14.65 -3.04
CA VAL A 83 -0.03 14.63 -4.44
C VAL A 83 1.10 14.29 -5.42
N THR A 84 2.30 14.83 -5.22
CA THR A 84 3.48 14.51 -6.04
C THR A 84 3.83 13.03 -5.98
N GLN A 85 3.82 12.43 -4.78
CA GLN A 85 4.09 11.01 -4.61
C GLN A 85 2.99 10.14 -5.22
N ILE A 86 1.72 10.52 -5.06
CA ILE A 86 0.60 9.84 -5.71
C ILE A 86 0.79 9.83 -7.23
N HIS A 87 1.11 10.97 -7.85
CA HIS A 87 1.34 11.04 -9.29
C HIS A 87 2.53 10.17 -9.74
N ALA A 88 3.58 10.03 -8.92
CA ALA A 88 4.71 9.16 -9.24
C ALA A 88 4.37 7.65 -9.20
N LEU A 89 3.26 7.27 -8.56
CA LEU A 89 2.80 5.88 -8.46
C LEU A 89 1.78 5.50 -9.57
N LEU A 90 1.16 6.49 -10.21
CA LEU A 90 0.17 6.31 -11.28
C LEU A 90 0.80 6.03 -12.64
#